data_AF-A0A3B8MVY5-F1
#
_entry.id   AF-A0A3B8MVY5-F1
#
_cell.length_a   1.000
_cell.length_b   1.000
_cell.length_c   1.000
_cell.angle_alpha   90.00
_cell.angle_beta   90.00
_cell.angle_gamma   90.00
#
_symmetry.space_group_name_H-M   'P 1'
#
loop_
_entity.id
_entity.type
_entity.pdbx_description
1 polymer ?
#
loop_
_entity_poly.entity_id
_entity_poly.type
_entity_poly.pdbx_seq_one_letter_code
_entity_poly.pdbx_strand_id
1 'polypeptide(L)'
;CIDVRLFGATTAVKDKVMTLTGPVQFKYGKSLHKVDLMYVKGTTVMPSGEGRGQGTFTEKYILPYSLIAFYGIVNENAAINQNIPLTDEDVDLMLEGMWNGTKNLMSGSKIGHMPRLLIEVVYQENNYQIGELEKRIKFVHEMEDEEIRDIQDGKLDITELVAVLKQNQEKIKLIKYIYDDRVTFTCNGEECTLEKALKGLNIPKLQY
;
A
#
# COMPACT_ATOMS: atom_id res chain seq x y z
N CYS A 1 -4.44 -13.27 -19.29
CA CYS A 1 -4.30 -13.22 -17.82
C CYS A 1 -3.99 -11.78 -17.42
N ILE A 2 -4.71 -11.22 -16.44
CA ILE A 2 -4.49 -9.83 -15.98
C ILE A 2 -3.14 -9.68 -15.27
N ASP A 3 -2.74 -10.68 -14.48
CA ASP A 3 -1.46 -10.67 -13.73
C ASP A 3 -0.26 -10.50 -14.66
N VAL A 4 -0.25 -11.20 -15.80
CA VAL A 4 0.83 -11.08 -16.80
C VAL A 4 0.82 -9.71 -17.48
N ARG A 5 -0.35 -9.10 -17.67
CA ARG A 5 -0.47 -7.77 -18.28
C ARG A 5 -0.03 -6.66 -17.30
N LEU A 6 -0.22 -6.85 -16.00
CA LEU A 6 0.18 -5.88 -14.97
C LEU A 6 1.63 -6.08 -14.52
N PHE A 7 2.00 -7.29 -14.13
CA PHE A 7 3.27 -7.61 -13.44
C PHE A 7 4.26 -8.38 -14.31
N GLY A 8 3.87 -8.75 -15.52
CA GLY A 8 4.71 -9.56 -16.39
C GLY A 8 4.77 -11.01 -15.95
N ALA A 9 5.60 -11.78 -16.65
CA ALA A 9 5.85 -13.19 -16.35
C ALA A 9 7.18 -13.60 -16.97
N THR A 10 7.89 -14.48 -16.27
CA THR A 10 9.04 -15.18 -16.83
C THR A 10 8.65 -16.63 -17.07
N THR A 11 8.65 -17.07 -18.33
CA THR A 11 8.41 -18.47 -18.68
C THR A 11 9.67 -19.06 -19.30
N ALA A 12 10.15 -20.15 -18.70
CA ALA A 12 11.25 -20.94 -19.20
C ALA A 12 10.69 -22.26 -19.72
N VAL A 13 10.24 -22.27 -20.98
CA VAL A 13 9.92 -23.50 -21.71
C VAL A 13 11.13 -23.84 -22.58
N LYS A 14 11.45 -25.14 -22.75
CA LYS A 14 12.59 -25.59 -23.57
C LYS A 14 12.64 -24.81 -24.90
N ASP A 15 13.78 -24.17 -25.16
CA ASP A 15 14.10 -23.35 -26.34
C ASP A 15 13.29 -22.06 -26.56
N LYS A 16 12.47 -21.63 -25.60
CA LYS A 16 11.81 -20.32 -25.60
C LYS A 16 11.80 -19.71 -24.19
N VAL A 17 12.74 -18.81 -23.94
CA VAL A 17 12.71 -17.92 -22.76
C VAL A 17 11.94 -16.66 -23.15
N MET A 18 10.78 -16.44 -22.54
CA MET A 18 10.08 -15.16 -22.60
C MET A 18 10.11 -14.51 -21.23
N THR A 19 10.69 -13.31 -21.17
CA THR A 19 10.72 -12.47 -19.98
C THR A 19 9.92 -11.21 -20.27
N LEU A 20 8.78 -11.07 -19.61
CA LEU A 20 7.99 -9.86 -19.56
C LEU A 20 8.16 -9.25 -18.18
N THR A 21 8.66 -8.02 -18.10
CA THR A 21 8.88 -7.29 -16.84
C THR A 21 7.57 -6.79 -16.25
N GLY A 22 6.58 -6.50 -17.11
CA GLY A 22 5.31 -5.91 -16.71
C GLY A 22 5.38 -4.38 -16.51
N PRO A 23 4.31 -3.64 -16.84
CA PRO A 23 4.26 -2.18 -16.71
C PRO A 23 4.12 -1.69 -15.27
N VAL A 24 3.58 -2.50 -14.34
CA VAL A 24 3.39 -2.12 -12.94
C VAL A 24 4.56 -2.60 -12.10
N GLN A 25 5.20 -1.68 -11.38
CA GLN A 25 6.32 -1.98 -10.50
C GLN A 25 6.09 -1.35 -9.13
N PHE A 26 6.32 -2.11 -8.06
CA PHE A 26 6.20 -1.63 -6.68
C PHE A 26 7.56 -1.60 -5.98
N LYS A 27 7.75 -0.59 -5.13
CA LYS A 27 8.81 -0.59 -4.12
C LYS A 27 8.35 -1.38 -2.90
N TYR A 28 9.32 -1.88 -2.14
CA TYR A 28 9.06 -2.43 -0.82
C TYR A 28 8.41 -1.38 0.07
N GLY A 29 7.37 -1.81 0.79
CA GLY A 29 6.69 -0.96 1.75
C GLY A 29 7.60 -0.61 2.92
N LYS A 30 7.43 0.59 3.46
CA LYS A 30 8.14 1.07 4.64
C LYS A 30 7.16 1.54 5.70
N SER A 31 7.46 1.25 6.97
CA SER A 31 6.68 1.75 8.09
C SER A 31 6.83 3.28 8.19
N LEU A 32 5.72 3.97 8.48
CA LEU A 32 5.68 5.43 8.68
C LEU A 32 6.12 5.86 10.08
N HIS A 33 6.23 4.91 11.00
CA HIS A 33 6.73 5.09 12.37
C HIS A 33 7.68 3.94 12.72
N LYS A 34 8.49 4.10 13.77
CA LYS A 34 9.35 3.01 14.23
C LYS A 34 8.49 1.89 14.79
N VAL A 35 8.94 0.65 14.59
CA VAL A 35 8.21 -0.53 15.06
C VAL A 35 9.14 -1.44 15.82
N ASP A 36 8.61 -2.06 16.86
CA ASP A 36 9.31 -3.10 17.62
C ASP A 36 8.54 -4.43 17.56
N LEU A 37 9.29 -5.52 17.42
CA LEU A 37 8.73 -6.86 17.33
C LEU A 37 8.57 -7.43 18.74
N MET A 38 7.33 -7.65 19.15
CA MET A 38 7.05 -8.33 20.40
C MET A 38 7.28 -9.83 20.25
N TYR A 39 8.18 -10.35 21.07
CA TYR A 39 8.45 -11.77 21.13
C TYR A 39 7.57 -12.45 22.17
N VAL A 40 6.70 -13.36 21.71
CA VAL A 40 5.73 -14.08 22.53
C VAL A 40 6.09 -15.57 22.55
N LYS A 41 6.34 -16.10 23.74
CA LYS A 41 6.49 -17.54 23.96
C LYS A 41 5.15 -18.14 24.37
N GLY A 42 4.71 -19.14 23.64
CA GLY A 42 3.59 -20.00 23.97
C GLY A 42 4.05 -21.43 24.21
N THR A 43 3.20 -22.21 24.85
CA THR A 43 3.36 -23.66 25.00
C THR A 43 2.18 -24.34 24.34
N THR A 44 2.44 -25.11 23.28
CA THR A 44 1.40 -25.92 22.66
C THR A 44 1.60 -27.37 23.11
N VAL A 45 0.71 -27.88 23.95
CA VAL A 45 0.73 -29.30 24.32
C VAL A 45 -0.06 -30.06 23.26
N MET A 46 0.64 -30.68 22.31
CA MET A 46 0.07 -31.71 21.44
C MET A 46 0.46 -33.08 22.00
N PRO A 47 -0.44 -33.80 22.68
CA PRO A 47 -0.17 -35.18 23.06
C PRO A 47 -0.15 -36.04 21.81
N SER A 48 1.04 -36.54 21.43
CA SER A 48 1.26 -37.39 20.26
C SER A 48 1.03 -38.88 20.55
N GLY A 49 0.39 -39.21 21.68
CA GLY A 49 0.03 -40.56 22.12
C GLY A 49 -0.10 -40.65 23.65
N GLU A 50 -0.75 -41.71 24.15
CA GLU A 50 -0.88 -41.97 25.59
C GLU A 50 0.51 -41.96 26.26
N GLY A 51 0.69 -41.11 27.28
CA GLY A 51 1.92 -40.99 28.06
C GLY A 51 2.98 -40.00 27.54
N ARG A 52 2.77 -39.33 26.40
CA ARG A 52 3.71 -38.30 25.88
C ARG A 52 3.13 -36.89 26.00
N GLY A 53 3.20 -36.33 27.22
CA GLY A 53 2.77 -34.96 27.54
C GLY A 53 3.84 -33.87 27.37
N GLN A 54 4.88 -34.10 26.56
CA GLN A 54 5.91 -33.09 26.34
C GLN A 54 5.37 -32.02 25.39
N GLY A 55 5.00 -30.86 25.94
CA GLY A 55 4.55 -29.72 25.15
C GLY A 55 5.67 -29.13 24.30
N THR A 56 5.34 -28.70 23.09
CA THR A 56 6.25 -27.99 22.20
C THR A 56 6.20 -26.50 22.52
N PHE A 57 7.34 -25.91 22.86
CA PHE A 57 7.47 -24.47 22.96
C PHE A 57 7.27 -23.85 21.58
N THR A 58 6.35 -22.89 21.48
CA THR A 58 6.09 -22.14 20.26
C THR A 58 6.54 -20.72 20.48
N GLU A 59 7.39 -20.20 19.60
CA GLU A 59 7.87 -18.84 19.67
C GLU A 59 7.27 -18.06 18.51
N LYS A 60 6.68 -16.89 18.78
CA LYS A 60 6.06 -16.04 17.77
C LYS A 60 6.56 -14.61 17.93
N TYR A 61 6.95 -14.00 16.82
CA TYR A 61 7.13 -12.56 16.75
C TYR A 61 5.82 -11.94 16.28
N ILE A 62 5.31 -10.99 17.05
CA ILE A 62 4.08 -10.26 16.78
C ILE A 62 4.45 -8.80 16.60
N LEU A 63 3.98 -8.21 15.51
CA LEU A 63 4.04 -6.78 15.28
C LEU A 63 2.72 -6.18 15.77
N PRO A 64 2.68 -5.46 16.90
CA PRO A 64 1.42 -5.01 17.50
C PRO A 64 0.66 -4.07 16.57
N TYR A 65 1.40 -3.13 15.95
CA TYR A 65 0.88 -2.20 14.97
C TYR A 65 2.00 -1.74 14.05
N SER A 66 1.67 -1.56 12.77
CA SER A 66 2.54 -0.88 11.81
C SER A 66 1.69 -0.27 10.71
N LEU A 67 1.96 0.99 10.42
CA LEU A 67 1.39 1.68 9.28
C LEU A 67 2.40 1.69 8.13
N ILE A 68 2.16 0.86 7.12
CA ILE A 68 3.11 0.63 6.01
C ILE A 68 2.67 1.40 4.77
N ALA A 69 3.55 2.26 4.26
CA ALA A 69 3.37 2.97 3.01
C ALA A 69 4.05 2.22 1.86
N PHE A 70 3.31 1.99 0.77
CA PHE A 70 3.81 1.39 -0.46
C PHE A 70 3.80 2.43 -1.58
N TYR A 71 4.77 2.31 -2.48
CA TYR A 71 4.88 3.17 -3.67
C TYR A 71 4.96 2.29 -4.92
N GLY A 72 4.15 2.62 -5.92
CA GLY A 72 4.13 1.93 -7.20
C GLY A 72 4.07 2.89 -8.37
N ILE A 73 4.50 2.41 -9.53
CA ILE A 73 4.45 3.13 -10.79
C ILE A 73 3.83 2.20 -11.83
N VAL A 74 2.92 2.76 -12.64
CA VAL A 74 2.45 2.15 -13.88
C VAL A 74 3.16 2.85 -15.02
N ASN A 75 3.98 2.13 -15.79
CA ASN A 75 4.81 2.70 -16.84
C ASN A 75 4.23 2.39 -18.23
N GLU A 76 3.76 3.43 -18.92
CA GLU A 76 3.16 3.36 -20.25
C GLU A 76 4.16 2.87 -21.32
N ASN A 77 5.42 3.30 -21.24
CA ASN A 77 6.45 2.88 -22.20
C ASN A 77 6.77 1.40 -22.04
N ALA A 78 6.76 0.89 -20.81
CA ALA A 78 7.00 -0.53 -20.55
C ALA A 78 5.89 -1.39 -21.16
N ALA A 79 4.63 -0.93 -21.13
CA ALA A 79 3.51 -1.59 -21.78
C ALA A 79 3.66 -1.58 -23.31
N ILE A 80 3.96 -0.40 -23.89
CA ILE A 80 4.12 -0.22 -25.34
C ILE A 80 5.29 -1.06 -25.88
N ASN A 81 6.47 -0.98 -25.25
CA ASN A 81 7.67 -1.68 -25.70
C ASN A 81 7.53 -3.20 -25.65
N GLN A 82 6.72 -3.73 -24.72
CA GLN A 82 6.47 -5.16 -24.58
C GLN A 82 5.22 -5.63 -25.33
N ASN A 83 4.56 -4.74 -26.10
CA ASN A 83 3.27 -4.99 -26.78
C ASN A 83 2.22 -5.58 -25.83
N ILE A 84 2.18 -5.10 -24.58
CA ILE A 84 1.20 -5.52 -23.59
C ILE A 84 -0.04 -4.63 -23.74
N PRO A 85 -1.22 -5.20 -24.05
CA PRO A 85 -2.46 -4.45 -24.10
C PRO A 85 -2.96 -4.19 -22.68
N LEU A 86 -2.35 -3.20 -22.01
CA LEU A 86 -2.80 -2.70 -20.72
C LEU A 86 -3.92 -1.68 -20.95
N THR A 87 -5.07 -1.88 -20.32
CA THR A 87 -6.18 -0.92 -20.35
C THR A 87 -6.34 -0.21 -19.02
N ASP A 88 -7.00 0.95 -19.02
CA ASP A 88 -7.36 1.66 -17.79
C ASP A 88 -8.22 0.77 -16.86
N GLU A 89 -9.08 -0.09 -17.44
CA GLU A 89 -9.88 -1.08 -16.71
C GLU A 89 -9.02 -2.11 -15.96
N ASP A 90 -7.91 -2.55 -16.54
CA ASP A 90 -6.99 -3.48 -15.87
C ASP A 90 -6.34 -2.82 -14.65
N VAL A 91 -6.03 -1.51 -14.73
CA VAL A 91 -5.48 -0.74 -13.62
C VAL A 91 -6.55 -0.52 -12.54
N ASP A 92 -7.79 -0.22 -12.91
CA ASP A 92 -8.88 -0.07 -11.95
C ASP A 92 -9.16 -1.38 -11.18
N LEU A 93 -9.13 -2.53 -11.86
CA LEU A 93 -9.22 -3.86 -11.21
C LEU A 93 -8.05 -4.14 -10.27
N MET A 94 -6.84 -3.68 -10.63
CA MET A 94 -5.68 -3.76 -9.74
C MET A 94 -5.89 -2.93 -8.47
N LEU A 95 -6.35 -1.69 -8.59
CA LEU A 95 -6.61 -0.81 -7.44
C LEU A 95 -7.70 -1.39 -6.52
N GLU A 96 -8.77 -1.93 -7.09
CA GLU A 96 -9.80 -2.64 -6.34
C GLU A 96 -9.21 -3.86 -5.61
N GLY A 97 -8.41 -4.67 -6.31
CA GLY A 97 -7.73 -5.82 -5.74
C GLY A 97 -6.75 -5.45 -4.62
N MET A 98 -6.06 -4.32 -4.73
CA MET A 98 -5.17 -3.80 -3.67
C MET A 98 -5.96 -3.36 -2.43
N TRP A 99 -7.09 -2.67 -2.64
CA TRP A 99 -7.94 -2.20 -1.55
C TRP A 99 -8.63 -3.36 -0.84
N ASN A 100 -9.30 -4.24 -1.58
CA ASN A 100 -10.10 -5.32 -0.99
C ASN A 100 -9.30 -6.59 -0.68
N GLY A 101 -8.15 -6.78 -1.32
CA GLY A 101 -7.31 -7.97 -1.16
C GLY A 101 -6.79 -8.13 0.27
N THR A 102 -6.42 -7.03 0.94
CA THR A 102 -5.96 -7.09 2.34
C THR A 102 -7.09 -7.37 3.33
N LYS A 103 -8.28 -6.80 3.08
CA LYS A 103 -9.47 -7.00 3.93
C LYS A 103 -9.91 -8.47 4.00
N ASN A 104 -9.70 -9.21 2.91
CA ASN A 104 -10.17 -10.59 2.76
C ASN A 104 -9.17 -11.65 3.28
N LEU A 105 -8.02 -11.27 3.84
CA LEU A 105 -7.01 -12.21 4.35
C LEU A 105 -7.35 -12.72 5.76
N MET A 106 -8.23 -13.72 5.83
CA MET A 106 -8.56 -14.40 7.10
C MET A 106 -7.56 -15.51 7.43
N SER A 107 -6.34 -15.16 7.85
CA SER A 107 -5.38 -16.11 8.43
C SER A 107 -4.93 -15.64 9.81
N GLY A 108 -4.60 -16.56 10.73
CA GLY A 108 -4.24 -16.23 12.12
C GLY A 108 -3.11 -15.19 12.31
N SER A 109 -2.28 -14.94 11.28
CA SER A 109 -1.22 -13.92 11.29
C SER A 109 -1.52 -12.67 10.45
N LYS A 110 -2.67 -12.62 9.76
CA LYS A 110 -3.06 -11.53 8.84
C LYS A 110 -4.46 -10.95 9.10
N ILE A 111 -5.18 -11.50 10.09
CA ILE A 111 -6.44 -10.94 10.56
C ILE A 111 -6.20 -9.51 11.05
N GLY A 112 -7.01 -8.56 10.57
CA GLY A 112 -6.96 -7.15 10.99
C GLY A 112 -6.16 -6.22 10.08
N HIS A 113 -5.60 -6.70 8.96
CA HIS A 113 -4.97 -5.83 7.97
C HIS A 113 -6.02 -4.96 7.28
N MET A 114 -6.01 -3.66 7.55
CA MET A 114 -6.94 -2.70 6.97
C MET A 114 -6.19 -1.69 6.10
N PRO A 115 -6.61 -1.51 4.83
CA PRO A 115 -6.07 -0.45 4.00
C PRO A 115 -6.55 0.91 4.54
N ARG A 116 -5.66 1.88 4.66
CA ARG A 116 -5.99 3.19 5.25
C ARG A 116 -6.15 4.28 4.21
N LEU A 117 -5.27 4.30 3.21
CA LEU A 117 -5.25 5.31 2.15
C LEU A 117 -4.72 4.68 0.87
N LEU A 118 -5.41 4.92 -0.24
CA LEU A 118 -4.95 4.62 -1.58
C LEU A 118 -5.12 5.87 -2.43
N ILE A 119 -4.05 6.25 -3.12
CA ILE A 119 -4.00 7.39 -4.03
C ILE A 119 -3.34 6.93 -5.33
N GLU A 120 -4.02 7.15 -6.45
CA GLU A 120 -3.48 7.04 -7.79
C GLU A 120 -3.35 8.44 -8.38
N VAL A 121 -2.16 8.80 -8.84
CA VAL A 121 -1.93 10.07 -9.55
C VAL A 121 -1.73 9.76 -11.03
N VAL A 122 -2.65 10.21 -11.86
CA VAL A 122 -2.60 10.04 -13.31
C VAL A 122 -2.06 11.33 -13.93
N TYR A 123 -0.92 11.22 -14.63
CA TYR A 123 -0.28 12.35 -15.30
C TYR A 123 -0.79 12.51 -16.74
N GLN A 124 -0.72 13.73 -17.28
CA GLN A 124 -1.05 14.00 -18.69
C GLN A 124 0.18 14.12 -19.59
N GLU A 125 1.36 14.32 -19.00
CA GLU A 125 2.63 14.44 -19.73
C GLU A 125 3.29 13.06 -19.85
N ASN A 126 3.72 12.71 -21.06
CA ASN A 126 4.44 11.45 -21.31
C ASN A 126 5.80 11.46 -20.60
N ASN A 127 6.23 10.31 -20.06
CA ASN A 127 7.51 10.17 -19.34
C ASN A 127 7.63 11.04 -18.08
N TYR A 128 6.51 11.49 -17.52
CA TYR A 128 6.52 12.31 -16.31
C TYR A 128 6.05 11.50 -15.10
N GLN A 129 6.79 11.62 -14.00
CA GLN A 129 6.37 11.10 -12.71
C GLN A 129 6.91 11.97 -11.57
N ILE A 130 6.11 12.10 -10.53
CA ILE A 130 6.57 12.65 -9.27
C ILE A 130 7.04 11.48 -8.41
N GLY A 131 8.35 11.35 -8.25
CA GLY A 131 8.94 10.30 -7.43
C GLY A 131 8.71 10.51 -5.93
N GLU A 132 8.71 9.40 -5.20
CA GLU A 132 8.77 9.35 -3.73
C GLU A 132 7.59 10.01 -3.01
N LEU A 133 6.38 9.92 -3.59
CA LEU A 133 5.16 10.45 -2.98
C LEU A 133 4.89 9.85 -1.60
N GLU A 134 5.27 8.60 -1.36
CA GLU A 134 5.10 7.91 -0.07
C GLU A 134 5.91 8.57 1.04
N LYS A 135 7.06 9.18 0.73
CA LYS A 135 7.91 9.84 1.73
C LYS A 135 7.39 11.21 2.17
N ARG A 136 6.39 11.73 1.45
CA ARG A 136 5.75 13.02 1.71
C ARG A 136 4.50 12.90 2.56
N ILE A 137 4.23 11.68 3.03
CA ILE A 137 3.21 11.37 4.01
C ILE A 137 3.94 11.00 5.29
N LYS A 138 3.57 11.64 6.39
CA LYS A 138 4.14 11.36 7.71
C LYS A 138 3.04 10.97 8.67
N PHE A 139 3.33 10.05 9.59
CA PHE A 139 2.44 9.77 10.69
C PHE A 139 2.90 10.59 11.90
N VAL A 140 2.07 11.52 12.35
CA VAL A 140 2.36 12.44 13.45
C VAL A 140 1.58 11.98 14.67
N HIS A 141 2.28 11.75 15.77
CA HIS A 141 1.74 11.31 17.05
C HIS A 141 2.51 11.97 18.20
N GLU A 142 1.92 11.99 19.40
CA GLU A 142 2.54 12.56 20.61
C GLU A 142 3.14 11.49 21.52
N MET A 143 2.83 10.21 21.28
CA MET A 143 3.27 9.07 22.07
C MET A 143 4.60 8.50 21.56
N GLU A 144 5.22 7.60 22.32
CA GLU A 144 6.36 6.83 21.84
C GLU A 144 5.93 5.86 20.71
N ASP A 145 6.82 5.65 19.75
CA ASP A 145 6.57 4.83 18.56
C ASP A 145 6.09 3.40 18.91
N GLU A 146 6.67 2.81 19.95
CA GLU A 146 6.37 1.44 20.39
C GLU A 146 5.01 1.30 21.09
N GLU A 147 4.38 2.41 21.49
CA GLU A 147 3.08 2.42 22.16
C GLU A 147 1.90 2.52 21.19
N ILE A 148 2.15 2.85 19.93
CA ILE A 148 1.11 2.97 18.90
C ILE A 148 0.40 1.62 18.71
N ARG A 149 -0.92 1.60 18.78
CA ARG A 149 -1.76 0.41 18.60
C ARG A 149 -2.88 0.61 17.58
N ASP A 150 -3.20 1.86 17.23
CA ASP A 150 -4.28 2.19 16.31
C ASP A 150 -3.94 3.37 15.38
N ILE A 151 -4.67 3.46 14.26
CA ILE A 151 -4.59 4.61 13.34
C ILE A 151 -5.05 5.92 14.00
N GLN A 152 -5.84 5.83 15.07
CA GLN A 152 -6.33 6.98 15.83
C GLN A 152 -5.32 7.53 16.83
N ASP A 153 -4.24 6.81 17.12
CA ASP A 153 -3.17 7.28 18.03
C ASP A 153 -2.29 8.38 17.41
N GLY A 154 -2.52 8.67 16.12
CA GLY A 154 -1.84 9.73 15.40
C GLY A 154 -2.65 10.24 14.22
N LYS A 155 -2.03 11.09 13.42
CA LYS A 155 -2.64 11.73 12.25
C LYS A 155 -1.71 11.61 11.05
N LEU A 156 -2.29 11.49 9.86
CA LEU A 156 -1.52 11.51 8.62
C LEU A 156 -1.31 12.94 8.14
N ASP A 157 -0.07 13.41 8.24
CA ASP A 157 0.35 14.68 7.66
C ASP A 157 0.59 14.52 6.16
N ILE A 158 -0.22 15.24 5.38
CA ILE A 158 -0.20 15.26 3.91
C ILE A 158 0.30 16.59 3.36
N THR A 159 0.88 17.45 4.20
CA THR A 159 1.31 18.81 3.82
C THR A 159 2.26 18.80 2.62
N GLU A 160 3.33 18.01 2.70
CA GLU A 160 4.33 17.93 1.63
C GLU A 160 3.75 17.30 0.36
N LEU A 161 2.87 16.30 0.52
CA LEU A 161 2.19 15.65 -0.60
C LEU A 161 1.34 16.67 -1.37
N VAL A 162 0.48 17.40 -0.65
CA VAL A 162 -0.43 18.41 -1.23
C VAL A 162 0.35 19.53 -1.90
N ALA A 163 1.43 20.00 -1.27
CA ALA A 163 2.27 21.06 -1.82
C ALA A 163 2.81 20.69 -3.20
N VAL A 164 3.36 19.48 -3.35
CA VAL A 164 3.95 19.07 -4.62
C VAL A 164 2.91 18.72 -5.68
N LEU A 165 1.76 18.17 -5.28
CA LEU A 165 0.65 17.93 -6.21
C LEU A 165 0.11 19.26 -6.77
N LYS A 166 -0.04 20.29 -5.94
CA LYS A 166 -0.45 21.63 -6.39
C LYS A 166 0.61 22.32 -7.24
N GLN A 167 1.89 22.20 -6.88
CA GLN A 167 2.98 22.75 -7.69
C GLN A 167 3.00 22.19 -9.12
N ASN A 168 2.58 20.93 -9.29
CA ASN A 168 2.59 20.23 -10.58
C ASN A 168 1.20 19.98 -11.14
N GLN A 169 0.20 20.76 -10.72
CA GLN A 169 -1.20 20.58 -11.12
C GLN A 169 -1.39 20.57 -12.65
N GLU A 170 -0.58 21.36 -13.37
CA GLU A 170 -0.61 21.44 -14.83
C GLU A 170 -0.13 20.16 -15.51
N LYS A 171 0.48 19.22 -14.79
CA LYS A 171 0.96 17.94 -15.33
C LYS A 171 0.10 16.76 -14.89
N ILE A 172 -0.88 17.00 -14.02
CA ILE A 172 -1.75 15.99 -13.44
C ILE A 172 -3.10 16.02 -14.16
N LYS A 173 -3.50 14.88 -14.72
CA LYS A 173 -4.80 14.70 -15.37
C LYS A 173 -5.90 14.55 -14.32
N LEU A 174 -5.69 13.64 -13.36
CA LEU A 174 -6.61 13.36 -12.25
C LEU A 174 -5.90 12.63 -11.12
N ILE A 175 -6.50 12.64 -9.94
CA ILE A 175 -6.02 11.93 -8.76
C ILE A 175 -7.16 11.09 -8.19
N LYS A 176 -7.13 9.77 -8.40
CA LYS A 176 -8.12 8.89 -7.79
C LYS A 176 -7.72 8.60 -6.34
N TYR A 177 -8.68 8.57 -5.42
CA TYR A 177 -8.38 8.26 -4.03
C TYR A 177 -9.51 7.51 -3.32
N ILE A 178 -9.13 6.78 -2.27
CA ILE A 178 -10.03 6.21 -1.27
C ILE A 178 -9.29 6.13 0.06
N TYR A 179 -10.00 6.37 1.15
CA TYR A 179 -9.43 6.29 2.49
C TYR A 179 -10.45 5.72 3.47
N ASP A 180 -9.94 5.13 4.55
CA ASP A 180 -10.69 4.56 5.65
C ASP A 180 -11.24 5.65 6.58
N ASP A 181 -12.46 5.51 7.04
CA ASP A 181 -13.19 6.52 7.82
C ASP A 181 -12.52 6.87 9.16
N ARG A 182 -11.70 5.96 9.71
CA ARG A 182 -10.95 6.17 10.96
C ARG A 182 -9.69 7.02 10.77
N VAL A 183 -9.29 7.32 9.53
CA VAL A 183 -8.08 8.08 9.24
C VAL A 183 -8.32 9.58 9.43
N THR A 184 -7.46 10.21 10.23
CA THR A 184 -7.44 11.67 10.41
C THR A 184 -6.27 12.26 9.64
N PHE A 185 -6.54 13.26 8.80
CA PHE A 185 -5.51 13.96 8.02
C PHE A 185 -5.20 15.34 8.61
N THR A 186 -3.95 15.74 8.54
CA THR A 186 -3.51 17.10 8.84
C THR A 186 -2.80 17.73 7.65
N CYS A 187 -3.01 19.03 7.44
CA CYS A 187 -2.32 19.83 6.44
C CYS A 187 -1.94 21.17 7.08
N ASN A 188 -0.66 21.53 7.05
CA ASN A 188 -0.09 22.69 7.73
C ASN A 188 -0.41 22.74 9.24
N GLY A 189 -0.48 21.57 9.90
CA GLY A 189 -0.79 21.45 11.32
C GLY A 189 -2.28 21.53 11.68
N GLU A 190 -3.16 21.77 10.73
CA GLU A 190 -4.61 21.79 10.95
C GLU A 190 -5.27 20.51 10.43
N GLU A 191 -6.30 20.02 11.12
CA GLU A 191 -7.10 18.90 10.64
C GLU A 191 -7.82 19.26 9.35
N CYS A 192 -7.73 18.39 8.36
CA CYS A 192 -8.31 18.62 7.05
C CYS A 192 -8.89 17.33 6.46
N THR A 193 -9.62 17.48 5.35
CA THR A 193 -10.00 16.35 4.51
C THR A 193 -9.21 16.41 3.22
N LEU A 194 -8.98 15.26 2.58
CA LEU A 194 -8.28 15.16 1.29
C LEU A 194 -8.94 16.06 0.24
N GLU A 195 -10.28 16.16 0.23
CA GLU A 195 -11.02 16.98 -0.72
C GLU A 195 -10.76 18.48 -0.53
N LYS A 196 -10.69 18.93 0.73
CA LYS A 196 -10.36 20.31 1.05
C LYS A 196 -8.90 20.62 0.73
N ALA A 197 -7.99 19.70 1.07
CA ALA A 197 -6.56 19.88 0.87
C ALA A 197 -6.20 19.97 -0.62
N LEU A 198 -6.79 19.12 -1.46
CA LEU A 198 -6.56 19.06 -2.91
C LEU A 198 -7.55 19.88 -3.75
N LYS A 199 -8.23 20.87 -3.14
CA LYS A 199 -9.17 21.75 -3.84
C LYS A 199 -8.49 22.40 -5.06
N GLY A 200 -9.15 22.28 -6.22
CA GLY A 200 -8.65 22.79 -7.51
C GLY A 200 -8.11 21.71 -8.44
N LEU A 201 -7.86 20.50 -7.93
CA LEU A 201 -7.48 19.33 -8.73
C LEU A 201 -8.70 18.46 -9.05
N ASN A 202 -8.63 17.70 -10.14
CA ASN A 202 -9.62 16.69 -10.46
C ASN A 202 -9.40 15.44 -9.61
N ILE A 203 -10.20 15.26 -8.55
CA ILE A 203 -10.03 14.23 -7.53
C ILE A 203 -11.24 13.29 -7.43
N PRO A 204 -11.43 12.34 -8.35
CA PRO A 204 -12.51 11.35 -8.23
C PRO A 204 -12.27 10.40 -7.04
N LYS A 205 -13.30 10.24 -6.18
CA LYS A 205 -13.28 9.25 -5.10
C LYS A 205 -13.64 7.87 -5.65
N LEU A 206 -12.82 6.87 -5.35
CA LEU A 206 -13.08 5.47 -5.72
C LEU A 206 -14.19 4.89 -4.82
N GLN A 207 -15.02 4.01 -5.36
CA GLN A 207 -16.20 3.45 -4.71
C GLN A 207 -16.11 1.92 -4.60
N TYR A 208 -15.09 1.43 -3.89
CA TYR A 208 -14.87 0.00 -3.64
C TYR A 208 -15.38 -0.45 -2.28
#